data_AF-A0A2V5PJ02-F1
#
_entry.id   AF-A0A2V5PJ02-F1
#
_cell.length_a   1.000
_cell.length_b   1.000
_cell.length_c   1.000
_cell.angle_alpha   90.00
_cell.angle_beta   90.00
_cell.angle_gamma   90.00
#
_symmetry.space_group_name_H-M   'P 1'
#
loop_
_entity.id
_entity.type
_entity.pdbx_description
1 polymer ?
#
loop_
_entity_poly.entity_id
_entity_poly.type
_entity_poly.pdbx_seq_one_letter_code
_entity_poly.pdbx_strand_id
1 'polypeptide(L)'
;MDDPDRSGFLVYAMPSKPGEIVLGGNFRVTVSADGNKAERVDAMARTLLPGSKPPKGLEGDKPVAVTMSQLVSNRPLKTCVYTSLHDKVIFSAGMANDNARVWCFNGDKIFEITKEMIRQIEADSKK
;
A
#
# COMPACT_ATOMS: atom_id res chain seq x y z
N MET A 1 -25.62 -6.96 0.70
CA MET A 1 -25.80 -5.71 -0.03
C MET A 1 -26.57 -6.11 -1.26
N ASP A 2 -27.85 -5.75 -1.35
CA ASP A 2 -28.72 -6.27 -2.41
C ASP A 2 -28.50 -5.49 -3.71
N ASP A 3 -28.30 -6.20 -4.82
CA ASP A 3 -28.28 -5.68 -6.19
C ASP A 3 -29.62 -5.99 -6.87
N PRO A 4 -30.66 -5.13 -6.70
CA PRO A 4 -31.99 -5.41 -7.22
C PRO A 4 -32.03 -5.50 -8.75
N ASP A 5 -31.06 -4.89 -9.44
CA ASP A 5 -31.00 -4.84 -10.91
C ASP A 5 -30.13 -5.95 -11.51
N ARG A 6 -29.43 -6.74 -10.68
CA ARG A 6 -28.47 -7.79 -11.07
C ARG A 6 -27.42 -7.33 -12.09
N SER A 7 -27.12 -6.03 -12.09
CA SER A 7 -26.18 -5.42 -13.05
C SER A 7 -24.74 -5.39 -12.54
N GLY A 8 -24.53 -5.86 -11.31
CA GLY A 8 -23.25 -5.90 -10.63
C GLY A 8 -22.90 -4.57 -9.97
N PHE A 9 -22.00 -4.63 -8.97
CA PHE A 9 -21.53 -3.43 -8.29
C PHE A 9 -20.25 -2.90 -8.92
N LEU A 10 -20.18 -1.58 -9.10
CA LEU A 10 -18.94 -0.91 -9.48
C LEU A 10 -18.16 -0.50 -8.23
N VAL A 11 -16.98 -1.06 -8.04
CA VAL A 11 -16.11 -0.76 -6.90
C VAL A 11 -14.77 -0.21 -7.38
N TYR A 12 -14.31 0.85 -6.72
CA TYR A 12 -12.94 1.34 -6.86
C TYR A 12 -12.07 0.63 -5.84
N ALA A 13 -11.32 -0.36 -6.30
CA ALA A 13 -10.46 -1.18 -5.44
C ALA A 13 -9.00 -1.13 -5.89
N MET A 14 -8.12 -1.63 -5.03
CA MET A 14 -6.76 -1.99 -5.41
C MET A 14 -6.61 -3.51 -5.28
N PRO A 15 -7.14 -4.29 -6.23
CA PRO A 15 -6.93 -5.72 -6.25
C PRO A 15 -5.42 -6.04 -6.28
N SER A 16 -4.97 -6.83 -5.30
CA SER A 16 -3.68 -7.49 -5.33
C SER A 16 -3.89 -8.98 -5.66
N LYS A 17 -2.97 -9.55 -6.44
CA LYS A 17 -2.89 -11.01 -6.60
C LYS A 17 -2.10 -11.60 -5.43
N PRO A 18 -2.27 -12.90 -5.12
CA PRO A 18 -1.42 -13.57 -4.14
C PRO A 18 0.07 -13.36 -4.48
N GLY A 19 0.83 -12.77 -3.53
CA GLY A 19 2.26 -12.49 -3.68
C GLY A 19 2.60 -11.15 -4.34
N GLU A 20 1.63 -10.41 -4.85
CA GLU A 20 1.82 -9.09 -5.43
C GLU A 20 1.27 -8.00 -4.49
N ILE A 21 1.79 -6.79 -4.64
CA ILE A 21 1.24 -5.58 -4.03
C ILE A 21 1.06 -4.53 -5.13
N VAL A 22 0.08 -3.63 -4.96
CA VAL A 22 -0.09 -2.48 -5.84
C VAL A 22 0.27 -1.22 -5.06
N LEU A 23 1.32 -0.53 -5.50
CA LEU A 23 1.82 0.69 -4.85
C LEU A 23 1.15 1.96 -5.39
N GLY A 24 0.56 1.88 -6.58
CA GLY A 24 -0.09 3.01 -7.23
C GLY A 24 -0.99 2.59 -8.38
N GLY A 25 -2.10 3.33 -8.54
CA GLY A 25 -3.14 3.08 -9.53
C GLY A 25 -4.52 2.94 -8.89
N ASN A 26 -5.56 2.99 -9.72
CA ASN A 26 -6.92 2.65 -9.32
C ASN A 26 -7.46 1.63 -10.30
N PHE A 27 -8.31 0.73 -9.81
CA PHE A 27 -9.04 -0.20 -10.65
C PHE A 27 -10.52 0.08 -10.55
N ARG A 28 -11.20 -0.12 -11.66
CA ARG A 28 -12.65 -0.22 -11.74
C ARG A 28 -12.98 -1.71 -11.76
N VAL A 29 -13.66 -2.19 -10.72
CA VAL A 29 -14.03 -3.60 -10.57
C VAL A 29 -15.54 -3.73 -10.68
N THR A 30 -16.01 -4.58 -11.59
CA THR A 30 -17.40 -5.04 -11.64
C THR A 30 -17.49 -6.33 -10.83
N VAL A 31 -18.36 -6.35 -9.82
CA VAL A 31 -18.61 -7.50 -8.95
C VAL A 31 -19.97 -8.10 -9.29
N SER A 32 -20.10 -9.42 -9.22
CA SER A 32 -21.37 -10.14 -9.38
C SER A 32 -22.44 -9.59 -8.44
N ALA A 33 -23.70 -9.74 -8.84
CA ALA A 33 -24.86 -9.26 -8.07
C ALA A 33 -24.91 -9.78 -6.62
N ASP A 34 -24.36 -10.97 -6.37
CA ASP A 34 -24.26 -11.58 -5.04
C ASP A 34 -23.02 -11.14 -4.23
N GLY A 35 -22.14 -10.32 -4.82
CA GLY A 35 -20.93 -9.81 -4.19
C GLY A 35 -19.75 -10.79 -4.10
N ASN A 36 -19.90 -12.04 -4.54
CA ASN A 36 -18.93 -13.09 -4.27
C ASN A 36 -17.79 -13.19 -5.29
N LYS A 37 -17.91 -12.53 -6.45
CA LYS A 37 -16.94 -12.66 -7.54
C LYS A 37 -16.67 -11.33 -8.24
N ALA A 38 -15.40 -11.01 -8.48
CA ALA A 38 -15.03 -9.98 -9.44
C ALA A 38 -15.22 -10.52 -10.87
N GLU A 39 -16.16 -9.94 -11.61
CA GLU A 39 -16.47 -10.31 -13.00
C GLU A 39 -15.56 -9.60 -14.00
N ARG A 40 -15.17 -8.36 -13.69
CA ARG A 40 -14.27 -7.57 -14.52
C ARG A 40 -13.39 -6.67 -13.67
N VAL A 41 -12.12 -6.56 -14.05
CA VAL A 41 -11.14 -5.68 -13.40
C VAL A 41 -10.46 -4.84 -14.48
N ASP A 42 -10.79 -3.55 -14.55
CA ASP A 42 -10.16 -2.61 -15.48
C ASP A 42 -9.18 -1.70 -14.71
N ALA A 43 -7.93 -1.65 -15.14
CA ALA A 43 -7.01 -0.62 -14.67
C ALA A 43 -7.45 0.76 -15.21
N MET A 44 -7.58 1.75 -14.33
CA MET A 44 -7.98 3.11 -14.73
C MET A 44 -6.80 4.00 -15.14
N ALA A 45 -5.58 3.48 -15.01
CA ALA A 45 -4.37 4.10 -15.49
C ALA A 45 -3.65 3.13 -16.42
N ARG A 46 -3.03 3.65 -17.49
CA ARG A 46 -2.13 2.85 -18.34
C ARG A 46 -0.90 2.37 -17.57
N THR A 47 -0.50 3.13 -16.55
CA THR A 47 0.63 2.80 -15.68
C THR A 47 0.09 2.44 -14.31
N LEU A 48 0.31 1.20 -13.91
CA LEU A 48 0.21 0.75 -12.52
C LEU A 48 1.63 0.66 -11.95
N LEU A 49 1.74 0.69 -10.62
CA LEU A 49 3.01 0.44 -9.93
C LEU A 49 2.91 -0.91 -9.20
N PRO A 50 3.05 -2.04 -9.92
CA PRO A 50 3.09 -3.35 -9.27
C PRO A 50 4.40 -3.49 -8.50
N GLY A 51 4.32 -4.14 -7.35
CA GLY A 51 5.46 -4.57 -6.56
C GLY A 51 5.33 -6.04 -6.19
N SER A 52 6.44 -6.64 -5.78
CA SER A 52 6.42 -7.95 -5.14
C SER A 52 6.19 -7.77 -3.64
N LYS A 53 5.34 -8.61 -3.06
CA LYS A 53 5.26 -8.67 -1.61
C LYS A 53 6.62 -9.11 -1.06
N PRO A 54 7.18 -8.42 -0.05
CA PRO A 54 8.43 -8.85 0.54
C PRO A 54 8.28 -10.26 1.13
N PRO A 55 9.33 -11.09 1.08
CA PRO A 55 9.30 -12.41 1.70
C PRO A 55 8.99 -12.26 3.20
N LYS A 56 8.24 -13.22 3.75
CA LYS A 56 8.14 -13.34 5.20
C LYS A 56 9.52 -13.73 5.71
N GLY A 57 10.14 -12.85 6.50
CA GLY A 57 11.37 -13.19 7.22
C GLY A 57 11.13 -14.35 8.18
N LEU A 58 12.21 -14.99 8.61
CA LEU A 58 12.22 -15.97 9.68
C LEU A 58 11.91 -15.29 11.02
N GLU A 59 11.55 -16.09 12.02
CA GLU A 59 11.30 -15.59 13.36
C GLU A 59 12.59 -14.97 13.93
N GLY A 60 12.52 -13.70 14.33
CA GLY A 60 13.67 -12.91 14.75
C GLY A 60 14.30 -12.04 13.65
N ASP A 61 13.90 -12.19 12.39
CA ASP A 61 14.37 -11.31 11.31
C ASP A 61 13.87 -9.87 11.49
N LYS A 62 14.69 -8.92 11.07
CA LYS A 62 14.28 -7.52 11.00
C LYS A 62 13.11 -7.37 10.03
N PRO A 63 12.08 -6.58 10.36
CA PRO A 63 10.94 -6.39 9.47
C PRO A 63 11.39 -5.85 8.11
N VAL A 64 11.00 -6.54 7.03
CA VAL A 64 11.26 -6.06 5.66
C VAL A 64 10.18 -5.05 5.29
N ALA A 65 10.62 -3.82 5.01
CA ALA A 65 9.74 -2.75 4.54
C ALA A 65 9.85 -2.57 3.03
N VAL A 66 8.73 -2.21 2.39
CA VAL A 66 8.73 -1.70 1.02
C VAL A 66 8.83 -0.19 1.08
N THR A 67 9.72 0.39 0.28
CA THR A 67 9.95 1.84 0.22
C THR A 67 9.66 2.37 -1.17
N MET A 68 8.99 3.53 -1.25
CA MET A 68 8.70 4.23 -2.49
C MET A 68 9.07 5.71 -2.37
N SER A 69 9.59 6.29 -3.45
CA SER A 69 9.70 7.74 -3.60
C SER A 69 8.46 8.30 -4.31
N GLN A 70 7.84 9.33 -3.75
CA GLN A 70 6.62 9.94 -4.25
C GLN A 70 6.89 11.38 -4.74
N LEU A 71 6.64 11.61 -6.04
CA LEU A 71 6.84 12.91 -6.70
C LEU A 71 5.55 13.73 -6.83
N VAL A 72 4.40 13.06 -6.85
CA VAL A 72 3.12 13.68 -7.25
C VAL A 72 2.35 14.36 -6.13
N SER A 73 2.79 14.20 -4.88
CA SER A 73 2.15 14.77 -3.70
C SER A 73 3.13 14.86 -2.54
N ASN A 74 2.98 15.89 -1.70
CA ASN A 74 3.75 16.09 -0.46
C ASN A 74 3.13 15.38 0.75
N ARG A 75 2.02 14.67 0.55
CA ARG A 75 1.34 13.84 1.56
C ARG A 75 1.18 12.41 1.04
N PRO A 76 1.22 11.40 1.92
CA PRO A 76 1.01 10.02 1.51
C PRO A 76 -0.33 9.83 0.78
N LEU A 77 -0.32 9.00 -0.25
CA LEU A 77 -1.53 8.63 -0.98
C LEU A 77 -2.31 7.55 -0.23
N LYS A 78 -3.62 7.45 -0.52
CA LYS A 78 -4.48 6.37 -0.01
C LYS A 78 -3.91 4.96 -0.29
N THR A 79 -3.12 4.82 -1.35
CA THR A 79 -2.52 3.54 -1.75
C THR A 79 -1.57 3.02 -0.69
N CYS A 80 -0.82 3.91 -0.02
CA CYS A 80 0.11 3.56 1.06
C CYS A 80 -0.60 2.89 2.24
N VAL A 81 -1.78 3.41 2.62
CA VAL A 81 -2.61 2.89 3.71
C VAL A 81 -3.16 1.51 3.35
N TYR A 82 -3.69 1.37 2.14
CA TYR A 82 -4.25 0.11 1.68
C TYR A 82 -3.17 -0.98 1.57
N THR A 83 -2.00 -0.70 0.99
CA THR A 83 -0.89 -1.67 0.94
C THR A 83 -0.52 -2.16 2.35
N SER A 84 -0.52 -1.26 3.34
CA SER A 84 -0.19 -1.67 4.71
C SER A 84 -1.28 -2.50 5.38
N LEU A 85 -2.54 -2.04 5.33
CA LEU A 85 -3.66 -2.71 6.00
C LEU A 85 -4.10 -4.00 5.30
N HIS A 86 -4.27 -3.95 3.99
CA HIS A 86 -4.78 -5.07 3.20
C HIS A 86 -3.69 -6.11 2.96
N ASP A 87 -2.54 -5.69 2.43
CA ASP A 87 -1.47 -6.63 2.06
C ASP A 87 -0.57 -7.00 3.25
N LYS A 88 -0.76 -6.38 4.42
CA LYS A 88 -0.01 -6.63 5.67
C LYS A 88 1.49 -6.42 5.49
N VAL A 89 1.86 -5.32 4.86
CA VAL A 89 3.24 -4.93 4.56
C VAL A 89 3.60 -3.65 5.33
N ILE A 90 4.81 -3.60 5.90
CA ILE A 90 5.35 -2.33 6.39
C ILE A 90 5.76 -1.53 5.16
N PHE A 91 5.18 -0.34 5.00
CA PHE A 91 5.40 0.50 3.84
C PHE A 91 5.94 1.85 4.26
N SER A 92 6.91 2.38 3.51
CA SER A 92 7.39 3.75 3.71
C SER A 92 7.40 4.55 2.41
N ALA A 93 6.97 5.80 2.50
CA ALA A 93 6.90 6.73 1.37
C ALA A 93 7.78 7.95 1.65
N GLY A 94 8.84 8.12 0.88
CA GLY A 94 9.67 9.31 0.86
C GLY A 94 9.11 10.35 -0.10
N MET A 95 8.83 11.55 0.39
CA MET A 95 8.33 12.66 -0.43
C MET A 95 9.52 13.31 -1.14
N ALA A 96 9.53 13.30 -2.47
CA ALA A 96 10.57 13.93 -3.27
C ALA A 96 10.31 15.43 -3.41
N ASN A 97 10.56 16.17 -2.33
CA ASN A 97 10.47 17.62 -2.24
C ASN A 97 11.61 18.19 -1.37
N ASP A 98 11.72 19.52 -1.30
CA ASP A 98 12.79 20.23 -0.57
C ASP A 98 12.89 19.87 0.93
N ASN A 99 11.80 19.35 1.51
CA ASN A 99 11.74 18.96 2.91
C ASN A 99 11.78 17.44 3.15
N ALA A 100 12.01 16.65 2.09
CA ALA A 100 12.30 15.21 2.07
C ALA A 100 11.69 14.36 3.19
N ARG A 101 10.39 14.54 3.47
CA ARG A 101 9.71 13.84 4.58
C ARG A 101 9.49 12.38 4.24
N VAL A 102 9.63 11.50 5.23
CA VAL A 102 9.35 10.07 5.07
C VAL A 102 8.21 9.68 5.99
N TRP A 103 7.19 9.05 5.45
CA TRP A 103 6.06 8.51 6.21
C TRP A 103 6.13 6.99 6.26
N CYS A 104 5.87 6.42 7.43
CA CYS A 104 5.83 4.98 7.67
C CYS A 104 4.40 4.52 7.97
N PHE A 105 4.04 3.37 7.42
CA PHE A 105 2.76 2.69 7.54
C PHE A 105 3.01 1.28 8.07
N ASN A 106 2.47 0.98 9.24
CA ASN A 106 2.54 -0.33 9.85
C ASN A 106 1.16 -0.71 10.39
N GLY A 107 0.34 -1.31 9.53
CA GLY A 107 -1.05 -1.62 9.83
C GLY A 107 -1.85 -0.34 10.09
N ASP A 108 -2.38 -0.22 11.30
CA ASP A 108 -3.17 0.93 11.76
C ASP A 108 -2.32 2.12 12.23
N LYS A 109 -0.99 1.95 12.31
CA LYS A 109 -0.07 3.01 12.73
C LYS A 109 0.52 3.73 11.53
N ILE A 110 0.34 5.05 11.51
CA ILE A 110 0.89 5.95 10.49
C ILE A 110 1.64 7.05 11.20
N PHE A 111 2.91 7.27 10.85
CA PHE A 111 3.74 8.30 11.47
C PHE A 111 4.82 8.81 10.52
N GLU A 112 5.26 10.05 10.74
CA GLU A 112 6.42 10.63 10.08
C GLU A 112 7.70 10.10 10.75
N ILE A 113 8.67 9.62 9.96
CA ILE A 113 9.99 9.23 10.46
C ILE A 113 10.79 10.52 10.68
N THR A 114 11.06 10.84 11.93
CA THR A 114 11.84 12.04 12.29
C THR A 114 13.34 11.76 12.35
N LYS A 115 14.14 12.82 12.34
CA LYS A 115 15.61 12.71 12.47
C LYS A 115 16.02 12.12 13.82
N GLU A 116 15.30 12.45 14.88
CA GLU A 116 15.52 11.93 16.23
C GLU A 116 15.29 10.41 16.27
N MET A 117 14.22 9.93 15.61
CA MET A 117 13.96 8.50 15.51
C MET A 117 15.06 7.76 14.75
N ILE A 118 15.55 8.33 13.64
CA ILE A 118 16.66 7.75 12.87
C ILE A 118 17.91 7.62 13.75
N ARG A 119 18.28 8.70 14.45
CA ARG A 119 19.45 8.68 15.36
C ARG A 119 19.31 7.63 16.46
N GLN A 120 18.11 7.47 17.02
CA GLN A 120 17.84 6.45 18.03
C GLN A 120 18.00 5.03 17.47
N ILE A 121 17.42 4.76 16.29
CA ILE A 121 17.55 3.46 15.60
C ILE A 121 19.02 3.14 15.30
N GLU A 122 19.79 4.12 14.83
CA GLU A 122 21.22 3.96 14.57
C GLU A 122 22.00 3.65 15.84
N ALA A 123 21.70 4.33 16.95
CA ALA A 123 22.33 4.07 18.25
C ALA A 123 22.02 2.67 18.78
N ASP A 124 20.77 2.22 18.65
CA ASP A 124 20.34 0.88 19.08
C ASP A 124 20.93 -0.22 18.20
N SER A 125 21.20 0.05 16.92
CA SER A 125 21.82 -0.91 16.00
C SER A 125 23.31 -1.20 16.27
N LYS A 126 23.96 -0.37 17.09
CA LYS A 126 25.39 -0.47 17.44
C LYS A 126 25.65 -1.17 18.79
N LYS A 127 24.59 -1.55 19.52
CA LYS A 127 24.67 -2.39 20.73
C LYS A 127 24.50 -3.86 20.36
#